data_AF-A0A2U3KAK6-F1
#
_entry.id   AF-A0A2U3KAK6-F1
#
_cell.length_a   1.000
_cell.length_b   1.000
_cell.length_c   1.000
_cell.angle_alpha   90.00
_cell.angle_beta   90.00
_cell.angle_gamma   90.00
#
_symmetry.space_group_name_H-M   'P 1'
#
loop_
_entity.id
_entity.type
_entity.pdbx_description
1 polymer ?
#
loop_
_entity_poly.entity_id
_entity_poly.type
_entity_poly.pdbx_seq_one_letter_code
_entity_poly.pdbx_strand_id
1 'polypeptide(L)'
;MPAHKHTMADKYDGMVAFGLSREIDEKSLMYYLQKFSDDDLLEALVPRLSDDELNRLFVLMSDLMRKHLSDSEYHRLFLKDPQK
;
A
#
# COMPACT_ATOMS: atom_id res chain seq x y z
N MET A 1 -16.23 0.39 -12.84
CA MET A 1 -14.96 1.05 -12.44
C MET A 1 -14.29 0.19 -11.38
N PRO A 2 -12.96 0.01 -11.41
CA PRO A 2 -12.27 -0.73 -10.37
C PRO A 2 -12.48 -0.06 -9.00
N ALA A 3 -12.66 -0.86 -7.95
CA ALA A 3 -12.94 -0.37 -6.60
C ALA A 3 -11.69 0.27 -5.94
N HIS A 4 -10.49 -0.11 -6.38
CA HIS A 4 -9.22 0.43 -5.92
C HIS A 4 -8.75 1.57 -6.85
N LYS A 5 -8.08 2.57 -6.27
CA LYS A 5 -7.61 3.77 -6.97
C LYS A 5 -6.09 3.92 -6.77
N HIS A 6 -5.34 3.87 -7.87
CA HIS A 6 -3.87 3.97 -7.87
C HIS A 6 -3.41 5.26 -8.58
N THR A 7 -3.91 6.42 -8.15
CA THR A 7 -3.67 7.69 -8.87
C THR A 7 -2.57 8.58 -8.30
N MET A 8 -2.02 8.27 -7.12
CA MET A 8 -0.90 9.00 -6.51
C MET A 8 0.37 8.86 -7.36
N ALA A 9 0.66 7.64 -7.84
CA ALA A 9 1.83 7.37 -8.66
C ALA A 9 1.86 8.15 -9.98
N ASP A 10 0.69 8.59 -10.47
CA ASP A 10 0.55 9.33 -11.73
C ASP A 10 0.38 10.84 -11.51
N LYS A 11 -0.24 11.24 -10.38
CA LYS A 11 -0.60 12.65 -10.12
C LYS A 11 0.39 13.39 -9.24
N TYR A 12 1.23 12.68 -8.50
CA TYR A 12 2.17 13.30 -7.60
C TYR A 12 3.41 13.78 -8.37
N ASP A 13 3.61 15.10 -8.39
CA ASP A 13 4.73 15.81 -9.02
C ASP A 13 5.76 16.34 -7.99
N GLY A 14 5.52 16.07 -6.71
CA GLY A 14 6.37 16.50 -5.62
C GLY A 14 7.64 15.66 -5.45
N MET A 15 8.50 16.10 -4.52
CA MET A 15 9.73 15.38 -4.19
C MET A 15 9.41 14.02 -3.55
N VAL A 16 10.14 13.00 -3.98
CA VAL A 16 10.14 11.66 -3.38
C VAL A 16 11.47 11.47 -2.66
N ALA A 17 11.44 11.61 -1.34
CA ALA A 17 12.62 11.51 -0.47
C ALA A 17 12.19 11.08 0.94
N PHE A 18 13.02 10.28 1.62
CA PHE A 18 12.82 9.93 3.02
C PHE A 18 13.82 10.66 3.92
N GLY A 19 13.38 11.12 5.09
CA GLY A 19 14.20 11.74 6.12
C GLY A 19 14.28 13.27 6.07
N LEU A 20 13.54 13.93 5.17
CA LEU A 20 13.53 15.39 5.06
C LEU A 20 12.45 16.04 5.93
N SER A 21 11.26 15.47 5.95
CA SER A 21 10.19 15.86 6.87
C SER A 21 9.13 14.76 6.93
N ARG A 22 8.36 14.72 8.03
CA ARG A 22 7.27 13.75 8.18
C ARG A 22 6.27 13.80 7.02
N GLU A 23 5.96 15.00 6.54
CA GLU A 23 5.02 15.20 5.43
C GLU A 23 5.57 14.64 4.11
N ILE A 24 6.85 14.89 3.81
CA ILE A 24 7.49 14.39 2.59
C ILE A 24 7.63 12.86 2.68
N ASP A 25 7.93 12.32 3.86
CA ASP A 25 8.04 10.87 4.09
C ASP A 25 6.69 10.18 3.84
N GLU A 26 5.58 10.73 4.35
CA GLU A 26 4.24 10.19 4.14
C GLU A 26 3.85 10.19 2.66
N LYS A 27 4.10 11.30 1.95
CA LYS A 27 3.85 11.40 0.49
C LYS A 27 4.72 10.43 -0.30
N SER A 28 5.99 10.32 0.06
CA SER A 28 6.94 9.40 -0.58
C SER A 28 6.54 7.95 -0.36
N LEU A 29 6.12 7.58 0.86
CA LEU A 29 5.64 6.24 1.17
C LEU A 29 4.38 5.90 0.36
N MET A 30 3.41 6.81 0.28
CA MET A 30 2.21 6.61 -0.53
C MET A 30 2.54 6.44 -2.02
N TYR A 31 3.47 7.25 -2.55
CA TYR A 31 3.93 7.16 -3.92
C TYR A 31 4.59 5.80 -4.21
N TYR A 32 5.52 5.37 -3.34
CA TYR A 32 6.21 4.09 -3.47
C TYR A 32 5.26 2.90 -3.36
N LEU A 33 4.32 2.90 -2.41
CA LEU A 33 3.34 1.82 -2.26
C LEU A 33 2.45 1.67 -3.50
N GLN A 34 2.11 2.76 -4.18
CA GLN A 34 1.34 2.68 -5.42
C GLN A 34 2.16 2.16 -6.59
N LYS A 35 3.43 2.58 -6.74
CA LYS A 35 4.34 1.99 -7.74
C LYS A 35 4.62 0.52 -7.45
N PHE A 36 4.71 0.14 -6.16
CA PHE A 36 4.94 -1.25 -5.73
C PHE A 36 3.75 -2.16 -6.02
N SER A 37 2.52 -1.64 -5.90
CA SER A 37 1.27 -2.37 -6.14
C SER A 37 0.80 -2.33 -7.59
N ASP A 38 1.65 -1.90 -8.50
CA ASP A 38 1.41 -2.01 -9.94
C ASP A 38 1.32 -3.49 -10.36
N ASP A 39 0.34 -3.82 -11.20
CA ASP A 39 0.03 -5.21 -11.55
C ASP A 39 1.22 -5.87 -12.27
N ASP A 40 1.84 -5.19 -13.26
CA ASP A 40 2.97 -5.73 -14.03
C ASP A 40 4.20 -5.96 -13.13
N LEU A 41 4.44 -5.04 -12.18
CA LEU A 41 5.52 -5.20 -11.20
C LEU A 41 5.26 -6.38 -10.27
N LEU A 42 4.05 -6.54 -9.74
CA LEU A 42 3.72 -7.63 -8.82
C LEU A 42 3.78 -8.99 -9.52
N GLU A 43 3.32 -9.09 -10.77
CA GLU A 43 3.44 -10.31 -11.58
C GLU A 43 4.91 -10.73 -11.77
N ALA A 44 5.82 -9.76 -11.92
CA ALA A 44 7.24 -10.04 -12.05
C ALA A 44 7.95 -10.32 -10.71
N LEU A 45 7.57 -9.61 -9.64
CA LEU A 45 8.27 -9.61 -8.35
C LEU A 45 7.81 -10.74 -7.43
N VAL A 46 6.49 -10.93 -7.27
CA VAL A 46 5.92 -11.86 -6.28
C VAL A 46 6.44 -13.30 -6.46
N PRO A 47 6.54 -13.87 -7.68
CA PRO A 47 7.09 -15.21 -7.86
C PRO A 47 8.58 -15.36 -7.51
N ARG A 48 9.32 -14.25 -7.36
CA ARG A 48 10.76 -14.24 -7.03
C ARG A 48 11.01 -14.16 -5.52
N LEU A 49 9.98 -13.85 -4.73
CA LEU A 49 10.09 -13.78 -3.29
C LEU A 49 10.13 -15.19 -2.69
N SER A 50 10.97 -15.38 -1.69
CA SER A 50 10.93 -16.57 -0.83
C SER A 50 9.66 -16.59 0.03
N ASP A 51 9.31 -17.78 0.54
CA ASP A 51 8.17 -17.94 1.46
C ASP A 51 8.31 -17.04 2.71
N ASP A 52 9.53 -16.85 3.20
CA ASP A 52 9.82 -15.95 4.33
C ASP A 52 9.53 -14.48 3.98
N GLU A 53 9.91 -14.03 2.78
CA GLU A 53 9.66 -12.67 2.33
C GLU A 53 8.17 -12.41 2.10
N LEU A 54 7.46 -13.36 1.49
CA LEU A 54 6.00 -13.30 1.31
C LEU A 54 5.31 -13.16 2.66
N ASN A 55 5.65 -14.02 3.63
CA ASN A 55 5.06 -13.99 4.96
C ASN A 55 5.38 -12.68 5.70
N ARG A 56 6.62 -12.18 5.62
CA ARG A 56 7.00 -10.91 6.26
C ARG A 56 6.20 -9.73 5.73
N LEU A 57 6.03 -9.63 4.42
CA LEU A 57 5.21 -8.57 3.79
C LEU A 57 3.75 -8.68 4.22
N PHE A 58 3.17 -9.89 4.15
CA PHE A 58 1.78 -10.12 4.53
C PHE A 58 1.51 -9.75 6.00
N VAL A 59 2.37 -10.21 6.91
CA VAL A 59 2.27 -9.92 8.35
C VAL A 59 2.43 -8.43 8.61
N LEU A 60 3.41 -7.76 8.00
CA LEU A 60 3.63 -6.33 8.19
C LEU A 60 2.40 -5.51 7.78
N MET A 61 1.86 -5.76 6.57
CA MET A 61 0.67 -5.06 6.08
C MET A 61 -0.54 -5.31 6.99
N SER A 62 -0.78 -6.58 7.34
CA SER A 62 -1.89 -6.98 8.19
C SER A 62 -1.81 -6.36 9.59
N ASP A 63 -0.61 -6.32 10.17
CA ASP A 63 -0.38 -5.73 11.49
C ASP A 63 -0.58 -4.22 11.50
N LEU A 64 -0.13 -3.51 10.46
CA LEU A 64 -0.33 -2.07 10.33
C LEU A 64 -1.82 -1.74 10.22
N MET A 65 -2.56 -2.47 9.38
CA MET A 65 -4.01 -2.29 9.27
C MET A 65 -4.72 -2.58 10.58
N ARG A 66 -4.40 -3.69 11.26
CA ARG A 66 -5.00 -4.05 12.55
C ARG A 66 -4.73 -3.00 13.64
N LYS A 67 -3.54 -2.40 13.66
CA LYS A 67 -3.15 -1.42 14.69
C LYS A 67 -3.80 -0.04 14.46
N HIS A 68 -4.09 0.32 13.22
CA HIS A 68 -4.42 1.70 12.86
C HIS A 68 -5.81 1.87 12.24
N LEU A 69 -6.51 0.80 11.86
CA LEU A 69 -7.87 0.85 11.36
C LEU A 69 -8.85 0.24 12.36
N SER A 70 -10.01 0.86 12.51
CA SER A 70 -11.18 0.21 13.11
C SER A 70 -11.74 -0.89 12.20
N ASP A 71 -12.60 -1.76 12.74
CA ASP A 71 -13.26 -2.82 11.96
C ASP A 71 -14.00 -2.25 10.74
N SER A 72 -14.74 -1.15 10.93
CA SER A 72 -15.49 -0.49 9.84
C SER A 72 -14.58 0.14 8.80
N GLU A 73 -13.44 0.72 9.20
CA GLU A 73 -12.45 1.27 8.27
C GLU A 73 -11.78 0.17 7.46
N TYR A 74 -11.43 -0.96 8.08
CA TYR A 74 -10.84 -2.11 7.36
C TYR A 74 -11.80 -2.63 6.28
N HIS A 75 -13.07 -2.86 6.64
CA HIS A 75 -14.10 -3.33 5.72
C HIS A 75 -14.33 -2.34 4.57
N ARG A 76 -14.51 -1.06 4.87
CA ARG A 76 -14.77 -0.03 3.87
C ARG A 76 -13.56 0.30 2.99
N LEU A 77 -12.37 0.41 3.58
CA LEU A 77 -11.17 0.92 2.88
C LEU A 77 -10.36 -0.18 2.21
N PHE A 78 -10.16 -1.33 2.87
CA PHE A 78 -9.35 -2.43 2.36
C PHE A 78 -10.20 -3.47 1.62
N LEU A 79 -11.21 -4.05 2.28
CA LEU A 79 -12.06 -5.08 1.66
C LEU A 79 -13.03 -4.53 0.61
N LYS A 80 -13.28 -3.21 0.63
CA LYS A 80 -14.30 -2.54 -0.20
C LYS A 80 -15.71 -3.13 0.01
N ASP A 81 -15.95 -3.69 1.18
CA ASP A 81 -17.23 -4.27 1.57
C ASP A 81 -17.80 -3.46 2.74
N PRO A 82 -18.80 -2.59 2.52
CA PRO A 82 -19.36 -1.74 3.56
C PRO A 82 -20.41 -2.45 4.45
N GLN A 83 -20.71 -3.75 4.26
CA GLN A 83 -21.88 -4.40 4.85
C GLN A 83 -21.71 -4.91 6.30
N LYS A 84 -21.11 -4.12 7.19
CA LYS A 84 -21.03 -4.45 8.62
C LYS A 84 -21.36 -3.27 9.53
#